data_AF-A0A0J1JS76-F1
#
_entry.id   AF-A0A0J1JS76-F1
#
_cell.length_a   1.000
_cell.length_b   1.000
_cell.length_c   1.000
_cell.angle_alpha   90.00
_cell.angle_beta   90.00
_cell.angle_gamma   90.00
#
_symmetry.space_group_name_H-M   'P 1'
#
loop_
_entity.id
_entity.type
_entity.pdbx_description
1 polymer ?
#
loop_
_entity_poly.entity_id
_entity_poly.type
_entity_poly.pdbx_seq_one_letter_code
_entity_poly.pdbx_strand_id
1 'polypeptide(L)' 'MVHGARAAITNIGNKTDRISLWYKGLVERRGLKRAIVALAAKNARIIWSLLRNDTEYQVAV' A
#
# COMPACT_ATOMS: atom_id res chain seq x y z
N MET A 1 10.53 -3.97 -2.37
CA MET A 1 9.18 -3.75 -1.77
C MET A 1 8.06 -4.64 -2.30
N VAL A 2 8.18 -5.30 -3.46
CA VAL A 2 7.07 -6.09 -4.06
C VAL A 2 6.65 -7.29 -3.19
N HIS A 3 7.59 -8.01 -2.59
CA HIS A 3 7.28 -9.15 -1.71
C HIS A 3 6.52 -8.72 -0.45
N GLY A 4 6.90 -7.60 0.17
CA GLY A 4 6.19 -7.05 1.33
C GLY A 4 4.78 -6.56 0.99
N ALA A 5 4.62 -5.91 -0.17
CA ALA A 5 3.30 -5.55 -0.68
C ALA A 5 2.43 -6.80 -0.87
N ARG A 6 2.96 -7.84 -1.53
CA ARG A 6 2.24 -9.11 -1.72
C ARG A 6 1.80 -9.72 -0.39
N ALA A 7 2.69 -9.78 0.61
CA ALA A 7 2.37 -10.32 1.92
C ALA A 7 1.26 -9.53 2.65
N ALA A 8 1.33 -8.20 2.62
CA ALA A 8 0.32 -7.33 3.22
C ALA A 8 -1.07 -7.53 2.59
N ILE A 9 -1.08 -7.75 1.28
CA ILE A 9 -2.26 -7.95 0.45
C ILE A 9 -2.89 -9.33 0.69
N THR A 10 -2.08 -10.38 0.74
CA THR A 10 -2.56 -11.73 1.02
C THR A 10 -3.08 -11.84 2.45
N ASN A 11 -2.62 -10.98 3.36
CA ASN A 11 -3.04 -10.93 4.75
C ASN A 11 -4.03 -9.79 5.06
N ILE A 12 -4.70 -9.24 4.04
CA ILE A 12 -5.59 -8.08 4.21
C ILE A 12 -6.91 -8.45 4.92
N GLY A 13 -7.36 -9.71 4.79
CA GLY A 13 -8.54 -10.25 5.44
C GLY A 13 -9.76 -9.31 5.42
N ASN A 14 -10.39 -9.14 6.59
CA ASN A 14 -11.55 -8.26 6.78
C ASN A 14 -11.19 -6.84 7.22
N LYS A 15 -9.93 -6.39 7.02
CA LYS A 15 -9.54 -5.02 7.35
C LYS A 15 -10.38 -4.02 6.54
N THR A 16 -10.85 -2.99 7.23
CA THR A 16 -11.73 -1.92 6.72
C THR A 16 -11.08 -0.54 6.78
N ASP A 17 -9.79 -0.47 7.08
CA ASP A 17 -9.05 0.80 6.99
C ASP A 17 -9.06 1.32 5.54
N ARG A 18 -8.92 2.65 5.40
CA ARG A 18 -9.02 3.35 4.12
C ARG A 18 -8.06 2.79 3.06
N ILE A 19 -6.88 2.32 3.47
CA ILE A 19 -5.88 1.73 2.56
C ILE A 19 -6.34 0.34 2.12
N SER A 20 -6.83 -0.50 3.03
CA SER A 20 -7.38 -1.82 2.75
C SER A 20 -8.60 -1.74 1.81
N LEU A 21 -9.51 -0.79 2.02
CA LEU A 21 -10.67 -0.58 1.14
C LEU A 21 -10.25 -0.12 -0.27
N TRP A 22 -9.35 0.86 -0.35
CA TRP A 22 -8.79 1.31 -1.63
C TRP A 22 -8.12 0.16 -2.39
N TYR A 23 -7.35 -0.66 -1.67
CA TYR A 23 -6.65 -1.80 -2.24
C TYR A 23 -7.61 -2.89 -2.72
N LYS A 24 -8.63 -3.25 -1.92
CA LYS A 24 -9.68 -4.22 -2.31
C LYS A 24 -10.36 -3.80 -3.61
N GLY A 25 -10.76 -2.53 -3.72
CA GLY A 25 -11.34 -2.00 -4.96
C GLY A 25 -10.34 -1.99 -6.12
N LEU A 26 -9.05 -1.77 -5.87
CA LEU A 26 -8.03 -1.83 -6.92
C LEU A 26 -7.82 -3.26 -7.45
N VAL A 27 -7.83 -4.26 -6.56
CA VAL A 27 -7.79 -5.67 -6.96
C VAL A 27 -9.00 -6.04 -7.80
N GLU A 28 -10.19 -5.64 -7.37
CA GLU A 28 -11.43 -5.89 -8.09
C GLU A 28 -11.38 -5.33 -9.51
N ARG A 29 -10.89 -4.09 -9.68
CA ARG A 29 -10.85 -3.43 -11.01
C ARG A 29 -9.67 -3.82 -11.90
N ARG A 30 -8.51 -4.21 -11.34
CA ARG A 30 -7.25 -4.35 -12.09
C ARG A 30 -6.50 -5.67 -11.84
N GLY A 31 -6.96 -6.49 -10.92
CA GLY A 31 -6.34 -7.76 -10.56
C GLY A 31 -5.16 -7.64 -9.59
N LEU A 32 -4.85 -8.77 -8.95
CA LEU A 32 -3.90 -8.88 -7.84
C LEU A 32 -2.49 -8.37 -8.18
N LYS A 33 -1.92 -8.78 -9.32
CA LYS A 33 -0.52 -8.45 -9.66
C LYS A 33 -0.30 -6.95 -9.82
N ARG A 34 -1.23 -6.26 -10.49
CA ARG A 34 -1.17 -4.80 -10.68
C ARG A 34 -1.35 -4.06 -9.36
N ALA A 35 -2.25 -4.56 -8.52
CA ALA A 35 -2.48 -3.97 -7.21
C ALA A 35 -1.26 -4.12 -6.28
N ILE A 36 -0.56 -5.26 -6.30
CA ILE A 36 0.71 -5.45 -5.55
C ILE A 36 1.75 -4.39 -5.92
N VAL A 37 1.96 -4.19 -7.22
CA VAL A 37 2.93 -3.20 -7.71
C VAL A 37 2.50 -1.78 -7.33
N ALA A 38 1.21 -1.47 -7.44
CA ALA A 38 0.67 -0.17 -7.04
C ALA A 38 0.87 0.12 -5.54
N LEU A 39 0.68 -0.87 -4.67
CA LEU A 39 0.94 -0.73 -3.23
C LEU A 39 2.43 -0.49 -2.96
N ALA A 40 3.31 -1.26 -3.59
CA ALA A 40 4.75 -1.05 -3.47
C ALA A 40 5.18 0.36 -3.95
N ALA A 41 4.63 0.83 -5.07
CA ALA A 41 4.90 2.16 -5.61
C ALA A 41 4.38 3.28 -4.70
N LYS A 42 3.20 3.09 -4.09
CA LYS A 42 2.66 4.04 -3.09
C LYS A 42 3.59 4.14 -1.88
N ASN A 43 4.03 3.02 -1.33
CA ASN A 43 4.93 2.99 -0.18
C ASN A 43 6.29 3.60 -0.52
N ALA A 44 6.84 3.32 -1.69
CA ALA A 44 8.09 3.94 -2.16
C ALA A 44 7.97 5.46 -2.25
N ARG A 45 6.83 6.00 -2.70
CA ARG A 45 6.61 7.45 -2.75
C ARG A 45 6.51 8.08 -1.37
N ILE A 46 5.89 7.39 -0.40
CA ILE A 46 5.86 7.84 1.00
C ILE A 46 7.28 7.88 1.55
N ILE A 47 8.04 6.78 1.47
CA ILE A 47 9.42 6.70 1.94
C ILE A 47 10.27 7.80 1.31
N TRP A 48 10.16 7.99 -0.02
CA TRP A 48 10.89 9.06 -0.70
C TRP A 48 10.54 10.44 -0.17
N SER A 49 9.26 10.73 0.10
CA SER A 49 8.84 11.99 0.69
C SER A 49 9.39 12.18 2.10
N LEU A 50 9.43 11.13 2.92
CA LEU A 50 10.00 11.19 4.28
C LEU A 50 11.50 11.50 4.22
N LEU A 51 12.25 10.74 3.41
CA LEU A 51 13.69 10.93 3.24
C LEU A 51 14.03 12.31 2.66
N ARG A 52 13.24 12.80 1.70
CA ARG A 52 13.48 14.10 1.07
C ARG A 52 13.25 15.27 2.00
N ASN A 53 12.30 15.16 2.92
CA ASN A 53 11.93 16.25 3.82
C ASN A 53 12.48 16.07 5.25
N ASP A 54 13.25 15.00 5.49
CA ASP A 54 13.74 14.59 6.82
C ASP A 54 12.60 14.53 7.87
N THR A 55 11.44 14.00 7.45
CA THR A 55 10.26 13.88 8.30
C THR A 55 10.01 12.45 8.73
N GLU A 56 9.43 12.29 9.91
CA GLU A 56 9.04 10.98 10.43
C GLU A 56 7.72 10.49 9.85
N TYR A 57 7.57 9.17 9.75
CA TYR A 57 6.34 8.55 9.28
C TYR A 57 5.19 8.80 10.27
N GLN A 58 4.15 9.48 9.79
CA GLN A 58 2.92 9.71 10.54
C GLN A 58 1.82 8.78 10.01
N VAL A 59 1.21 8.00 10.93
CA VAL A 59 0.02 7.23 10.60
C VAL A 59 -1.13 8.21 10.36
N ALA A 60 -1.78 8.11 9.20
CA ALA A 60 -3.00 8.84 8.94
C ALA A 60 -4.09 8.33 9.91
N VAL A 61 -4.40 9.14 10.93
CA VAL A 61 -5.52 8.95 11.87
C VAL A 61 -6.85 9.11 11.15
#